data_AF-A0A0D7AR16-F1
#
_entry.id   AF-A0A0D7AR16-F1
#
_cell.length_a   1.000
_cell.length_b   1.000
_cell.length_c   1.000
_cell.angle_alpha   90.00
_cell.angle_beta   90.00
_cell.angle_gamma   90.00
#
_symmetry.space_group_name_H-M   'P 1'
#
loop_
_entity.id
_entity.type
_entity.pdbx_description
1 polymer ?
#
loop_
_entity_poly.entity_id
_entity_poly.type
_entity_poly.pdbx_seq_one_letter_code
_entity_poly.pdbx_strand_id
1 'polypeptide(L)'
;RVYLQHVNAFMKNTFIRSFNGVYTNATTIAPTHGAFPAFVAYIASVSEVLRLHIEGDAKFFNTPSDRLGGKCLADILGLPGTGWSETQASVEALKGKALEWKEAGGISPDTYSATELIANLSFIQEMRNDMQAEIDCLDEDGPIMTVSDEDLKRLIAENLDWFASQNDVTFLLPYVIAHHDPAVTPSWPPMKSEATAALPEFVKQHEESWQFAPYHPLTREKQTWSS
;
A
#
# COMPACT_ATOMS: atom_id res chain seq x y z
N ARG A 1 8.67 18.44 -6.92
CA ARG A 1 9.43 17.88 -5.78
C ARG A 1 8.58 17.83 -4.54
N VAL A 2 8.09 18.97 -4.03
CA VAL A 2 6.97 19.11 -3.07
C VAL A 2 5.91 18.01 -3.27
N TYR A 3 5.45 17.91 -4.52
CA TYR A 3 4.43 16.98 -4.93
C TYR A 3 4.81 15.50 -4.76
N LEU A 4 6.09 15.15 -5.01
CA LEU A 4 6.59 13.79 -4.85
C LEU A 4 6.58 13.35 -3.38
N GLN A 5 7.05 14.22 -2.48
CA GLN A 5 7.04 13.95 -1.03
C GLN A 5 5.60 13.72 -0.54
N HIS A 6 4.67 14.60 -0.94
CA HIS A 6 3.26 14.46 -0.58
C HIS A 6 2.63 13.18 -1.15
N VAL A 7 2.82 12.89 -2.44
CA VAL A 7 2.30 11.66 -3.06
C VAL A 7 2.84 10.41 -2.37
N ASN A 8 4.14 10.39 -2.04
CA ASN A 8 4.75 9.31 -1.25
C ASN A 8 4.08 9.17 0.12
N ALA A 9 3.96 10.26 0.86
CA ALA A 9 3.34 10.28 2.18
C ALA A 9 1.89 9.80 2.14
N PHE A 10 1.13 10.18 1.12
CA PHE A 10 -0.25 9.73 0.96
C PHE A 10 -0.35 8.24 0.68
N MET A 11 0.44 7.70 -0.26
CA MET A 11 0.43 6.26 -0.54
C MET A 11 0.81 5.47 0.71
N LYS A 12 1.86 5.88 1.42
CA LYS A 12 2.32 5.26 2.67
C LYS A 12 1.26 5.31 3.77
N ASN A 13 0.54 6.43 3.89
CA ASN A 13 -0.59 6.55 4.82
C ASN A 13 -1.77 5.62 4.46
N THR A 14 -1.99 5.28 3.19
CA THR A 14 -3.04 4.31 2.83
C THR A 14 -2.74 2.92 3.39
N PHE A 15 -1.47 2.48 3.37
CA PHE A 15 -1.06 1.21 3.99
C PHE A 15 -1.29 1.21 5.50
N ILE A 16 -0.79 2.25 6.20
CA ILE A 16 -0.96 2.37 7.66
C ILE A 16 -2.46 2.29 8.03
N ARG A 17 -3.32 3.02 7.32
CA ARG A 17 -4.77 2.98 7.55
C ARG A 17 -5.37 1.59 7.31
N SER A 18 -4.92 0.92 6.25
CA SER A 18 -5.41 -0.42 5.89
C SER A 18 -5.10 -1.44 6.98
N PHE A 19 -3.85 -1.48 7.44
CA PHE A 19 -3.43 -2.42 8.48
C PHE A 19 -3.99 -2.07 9.86
N ASN A 20 -4.23 -0.79 10.17
CA ASN A 20 -5.01 -0.40 11.36
C ASN A 20 -6.45 -0.92 11.31
N GLY A 21 -7.07 -0.90 10.11
CA GLY A 21 -8.37 -1.51 9.86
C GLY A 21 -8.33 -3.03 10.08
N VAL A 22 -7.31 -3.72 9.53
CA VAL A 22 -7.09 -5.15 9.76
C VAL A 22 -6.95 -5.46 11.26
N TYR A 23 -6.11 -4.71 11.98
CA TYR A 23 -5.89 -4.87 13.41
C TYR A 23 -7.21 -4.75 14.20
N THR A 24 -8.01 -3.74 13.88
CA THR A 24 -9.29 -3.48 14.56
C THR A 24 -10.29 -4.61 14.28
N ASN A 25 -10.43 -5.00 13.01
CA ASN A 25 -11.37 -6.04 12.58
C ASN A 25 -10.98 -7.45 13.03
N ALA A 26 -9.69 -7.74 13.19
CA ALA A 26 -9.19 -9.06 13.62
C ALA A 26 -9.84 -9.55 14.93
N THR A 27 -10.15 -8.63 15.83
CA THR A 27 -10.76 -8.94 17.14
C THR A 27 -12.26 -9.26 17.08
N THR A 28 -12.94 -8.86 16.00
CA THR A 28 -14.40 -9.03 15.87
C THR A 28 -14.77 -10.06 14.81
N ILE A 29 -13.94 -10.19 13.77
CA ILE A 29 -14.18 -11.13 12.68
C ILE A 29 -13.61 -12.50 13.06
N ALA A 30 -14.47 -13.32 13.66
CA ALA A 30 -14.20 -14.73 13.90
C ALA A 30 -14.39 -15.55 12.61
N PRO A 31 -13.86 -16.78 12.53
CA PRO A 31 -14.04 -17.63 11.35
C PRO A 31 -15.49 -17.97 10.99
N THR A 32 -16.40 -17.94 11.96
CA THR A 32 -17.84 -18.16 11.77
C THR A 32 -18.57 -16.91 11.29
N HIS A 33 -17.89 -15.76 11.25
CA HIS A 33 -18.46 -14.49 10.80
C HIS A 33 -18.68 -14.51 9.28
N GLY A 34 -19.84 -14.05 8.81
CA GLY A 34 -20.18 -14.07 7.37
C GLY A 34 -19.19 -13.30 6.49
N ALA A 35 -18.58 -12.23 7.04
CA ALA A 35 -17.56 -11.44 6.36
C ALA A 35 -16.13 -12.04 6.42
N PHE A 36 -15.91 -13.17 7.11
CA PHE A 36 -14.57 -13.75 7.26
C PHE A 36 -13.87 -14.06 5.92
N PRO A 37 -14.52 -14.66 4.91
CA PRO A 37 -13.88 -14.91 3.61
C PRO A 37 -13.38 -13.63 2.93
N ALA A 38 -14.22 -12.59 2.94
CA ALA A 38 -13.86 -11.30 2.37
C ALA A 38 -12.73 -10.62 3.15
N PHE A 39 -12.70 -10.79 4.48
CA PHE A 39 -11.67 -10.23 5.35
C PHE A 39 -10.30 -10.83 5.06
N VAL A 40 -10.19 -12.16 4.98
CA VAL A 40 -8.91 -12.81 4.66
C VAL A 40 -8.45 -12.50 3.23
N ALA A 41 -9.38 -12.43 2.26
CA ALA A 41 -9.07 -12.01 0.90
C ALA A 41 -8.56 -10.55 0.85
N TYR A 42 -9.15 -9.67 1.65
CA TYR A 42 -8.71 -8.28 1.80
C TYR A 42 -7.29 -8.20 2.38
N ILE A 43 -6.99 -8.94 3.45
CA ILE A 43 -5.63 -9.00 4.03
C ILE A 43 -4.61 -9.43 2.98
N ALA A 44 -4.87 -10.52 2.25
CA ALA A 44 -3.97 -11.02 1.21
C ALA A 44 -3.71 -9.95 0.14
N SER A 45 -4.76 -9.25 -0.29
CA SER A 45 -4.68 -8.23 -1.34
C SER A 45 -3.93 -6.97 -0.88
N VAL A 46 -4.20 -6.48 0.33
CA VAL A 46 -3.46 -5.32 0.90
C VAL A 46 -1.99 -5.67 1.13
N SER A 47 -1.69 -6.86 1.63
CA SER A 47 -0.30 -7.32 1.78
C SER A 47 0.40 -7.42 0.42
N GLU A 48 -0.29 -7.84 -0.64
CA GLU A 48 0.29 -7.85 -1.99
C GLU A 48 0.58 -6.44 -2.51
N VAL A 49 -0.33 -5.48 -2.32
CA VAL A 49 -0.08 -4.09 -2.71
C VAL A 49 1.11 -3.50 -1.95
N LEU A 50 1.23 -3.78 -0.64
CA LEU A 50 2.38 -3.33 0.16
C LEU A 50 3.68 -3.99 -0.30
N ARG A 51 3.68 -5.31 -0.53
CA ARG A 51 4.86 -6.04 -1.04
C ARG A 51 5.37 -5.41 -2.34
N LEU A 52 4.47 -5.19 -3.30
CA LEU A 52 4.80 -4.56 -4.58
C LEU A 52 5.31 -3.12 -4.40
N HIS A 53 4.76 -2.39 -3.43
CA HIS A 53 5.21 -1.02 -3.14
C HIS A 53 6.63 -1.01 -2.58
N ILE A 54 6.94 -1.89 -1.64
CA ILE A 54 8.29 -2.08 -1.08
C ILE A 54 9.30 -2.43 -2.19
N GLU A 55 8.94 -3.35 -3.09
CA GLU A 55 9.79 -3.71 -4.22
C GLU A 55 9.99 -2.56 -5.21
N GLY A 56 8.94 -1.77 -5.44
CA GLY A 56 8.99 -0.56 -6.27
C GLY A 56 9.89 0.50 -5.67
N ASP A 57 9.75 0.78 -4.38
CA ASP A 57 10.60 1.74 -3.65
C ASP A 57 12.06 1.25 -3.64
N ALA A 58 12.30 -0.04 -3.38
CA ALA A 58 13.63 -0.61 -3.46
C ALA A 58 14.26 -0.43 -4.85
N LYS A 59 13.49 -0.62 -5.93
CA LYS A 59 13.95 -0.36 -7.30
C LYS A 59 14.20 1.13 -7.56
N PHE A 60 13.26 1.99 -7.17
CA PHE A 60 13.34 3.43 -7.38
C PHE A 60 14.53 4.05 -6.65
N PHE A 61 14.77 3.65 -5.40
CA PHE A 61 15.85 4.20 -4.59
C PHE A 61 17.21 3.56 -4.87
N ASN A 62 17.27 2.23 -5.07
CA ASN A 62 18.57 1.52 -5.09
C ASN A 62 19.08 1.13 -6.48
N THR A 63 18.31 1.32 -7.57
CA THR A 63 18.80 1.00 -8.91
C THR A 63 19.76 2.08 -9.42
N PRO A 64 21.02 1.73 -9.78
CA PRO A 64 21.92 2.68 -10.42
C PRO A 64 21.35 3.20 -11.75
N SER A 65 21.51 4.49 -12.01
CA SER A 65 21.04 5.11 -13.25
C SER A 65 22.14 5.92 -13.92
N ASP A 66 22.31 5.74 -15.24
CA ASP A 66 23.23 6.55 -16.05
C ASP A 66 22.89 8.05 -15.97
N ARG A 67 21.61 8.38 -15.79
CA ARG A 67 21.11 9.77 -15.61
C ARG A 67 21.65 10.39 -14.32
N LEU A 68 21.95 9.55 -13.34
CA LEU A 68 22.51 9.93 -12.05
C LEU A 68 24.03 9.69 -12.00
N GLY A 69 24.69 9.52 -13.15
CA GLY A 69 26.12 9.24 -13.24
C GLY A 69 26.50 7.86 -12.71
N GLY A 70 25.62 6.86 -12.85
CA GLY A 70 25.82 5.50 -12.36
C GLY A 70 25.59 5.33 -10.86
N LYS A 71 25.07 6.36 -10.18
CA LYS A 71 24.65 6.28 -8.77
C LYS A 71 23.18 5.88 -8.68
N CYS A 72 22.77 5.35 -7.53
CA CYS A 72 21.36 5.21 -7.20
C CYS A 72 20.85 6.46 -6.46
N LEU A 73 19.53 6.59 -6.32
CA LEU A 73 18.94 7.72 -5.62
C LEU A 73 19.23 7.66 -4.11
N ALA A 74 19.24 6.47 -3.51
CA ALA A 74 19.58 6.29 -2.09
C ALA A 74 20.95 6.88 -1.74
N ASP A 75 21.96 6.64 -2.58
CA ASP A 75 23.31 7.21 -2.41
C ASP A 75 23.31 8.74 -2.45
N ILE A 76 22.51 9.34 -3.34
CA ILE A 76 22.39 10.79 -3.48
C ILE A 76 21.68 11.39 -2.26
N LEU A 77 20.63 10.72 -1.78
CA LEU A 77 19.81 11.17 -0.67
C LEU A 77 20.43 10.88 0.70
N GLY A 78 21.50 10.08 0.76
CA GLY A 78 22.07 9.62 2.01
C GLY A 78 21.11 8.69 2.77
N LEU A 79 20.21 8.03 2.06
CA LEU A 79 19.33 7.02 2.65
C LEU A 79 20.19 5.82 3.05
N PRO A 80 20.18 5.40 4.33
CA PRO A 80 20.73 4.10 4.68
C PRO A 80 19.97 3.06 3.84
N GLY A 81 20.71 2.20 3.13
CA GLY A 81 20.15 1.28 2.13
C GLY A 81 18.83 0.67 2.62
N THR A 82 17.78 0.87 1.84
CA THR A 82 16.39 0.77 2.30
C THR A 82 16.15 -0.56 3.04
N GLY A 83 16.01 -0.49 4.37
CA GLY A 83 16.05 -1.62 5.31
C GLY A 83 14.84 -2.57 5.27
N TRP A 84 14.11 -2.58 4.15
CA TRP A 84 12.84 -3.27 4.01
C TRP A 84 12.90 -4.79 4.11
N SER A 85 14.06 -5.43 4.22
CA SER A 85 14.15 -6.90 4.18
C SER A 85 13.32 -7.58 5.27
N GLU A 86 13.32 -7.04 6.49
CA GLU A 86 12.55 -7.59 7.62
C GLU A 86 11.04 -7.33 7.44
N THR A 87 10.68 -6.10 7.08
CA THR A 87 9.29 -5.72 6.74
C THR A 87 8.75 -6.55 5.59
N GLN A 88 9.51 -6.73 4.51
CA GLN A 88 9.11 -7.50 3.33
C GLN A 88 8.88 -8.97 3.67
N ALA A 89 9.78 -9.59 4.44
CA ALA A 89 9.58 -10.96 4.92
C ALA A 89 8.32 -11.10 5.77
N SER A 90 8.02 -10.11 6.62
CA SER A 90 6.82 -10.08 7.46
C SER A 90 5.53 -9.92 6.64
N VAL A 91 5.56 -9.06 5.63
CA VAL A 91 4.43 -8.85 4.70
C VAL A 91 4.14 -10.13 3.90
N GLU A 92 5.18 -10.80 3.42
CA GLU A 92 5.05 -12.08 2.72
C GLU A 92 4.52 -13.19 3.63
N ALA A 93 4.99 -13.26 4.87
CA ALA A 93 4.48 -14.21 5.85
C ALA A 93 2.99 -13.97 6.14
N LEU A 94 2.58 -12.72 6.34
CA LEU A 94 1.18 -12.35 6.56
C LEU A 94 0.31 -12.67 5.34
N LYS A 95 0.79 -12.38 4.13
CA LYS A 95 0.11 -12.74 2.88
C LYS A 95 -0.04 -14.26 2.76
N GLY A 96 1.03 -15.01 3.02
CA GLY A 96 1.01 -16.48 3.04
C GLY A 96 -0.04 -17.02 4.00
N LYS A 97 -0.12 -16.49 5.22
CA LYS A 97 -1.15 -16.84 6.21
C LYS A 97 -2.57 -16.53 5.73
N ALA A 98 -2.78 -15.34 5.16
CA ALA A 98 -4.08 -14.96 4.61
C ALA A 98 -4.51 -15.86 3.44
N LEU A 99 -3.55 -16.28 2.61
CA LEU A 99 -3.79 -17.25 1.54
C LEU A 99 -4.04 -18.65 2.08
N GLU A 100 -3.33 -19.11 3.11
CA GLU A 100 -3.60 -20.39 3.80
C GLU A 100 -5.02 -20.41 4.38
N TRP A 101 -5.49 -19.31 4.98
CA TRP A 101 -6.87 -19.20 5.48
C TRP A 101 -7.91 -19.13 4.35
N LYS A 102 -7.49 -18.75 3.13
CA LYS A 102 -8.32 -18.66 1.93
C LYS A 102 -8.36 -19.97 1.13
N GLU A 103 -7.23 -20.68 1.00
CA GLU A 103 -7.05 -21.88 0.16
C GLU A 103 -7.41 -23.18 0.90
N ALA A 104 -8.70 -23.49 0.89
CA ALA A 104 -9.23 -24.84 0.75
C ALA A 104 -10.72 -24.65 0.40
N GLY A 105 -11.35 -25.60 -0.30
CA GLY A 105 -12.78 -25.56 -0.63
C GLY A 105 -13.70 -25.67 0.59
N GLY A 106 -13.53 -24.77 1.55
CA GLY A 106 -13.81 -24.89 2.96
C GLY A 106 -12.68 -24.15 3.67
N ILE A 107 -13.00 -22.95 4.17
CA ILE A 107 -12.20 -22.22 5.16
C ILE A 107 -11.61 -23.28 6.12
N SER A 108 -10.36 -23.11 6.58
CA SER A 108 -9.92 -23.83 7.78
C SER A 108 -10.07 -22.88 8.98
N PRO A 109 -11.30 -22.56 9.46
CA PRO A 109 -11.53 -21.75 10.64
C PRO A 109 -10.61 -22.08 11.80
N ASP A 110 -10.34 -23.37 11.92
CA ASP A 110 -9.66 -23.97 13.05
C ASP A 110 -8.18 -23.55 13.12
N THR A 111 -7.60 -23.02 12.03
CA THR A 111 -6.22 -22.50 11.99
C THR A 111 -6.15 -20.98 12.05
N TYR A 112 -7.29 -20.27 12.04
CA TYR A 112 -7.28 -18.83 12.24
C TYR A 112 -7.20 -18.50 13.73
N SER A 113 -6.33 -17.54 14.05
CA SER A 113 -6.22 -16.97 15.38
C SER A 113 -6.08 -15.45 15.26
N ALA A 114 -7.02 -14.71 15.85
CA ALA A 114 -6.94 -13.25 15.92
C ALA A 114 -5.66 -12.78 16.60
N THR A 115 -5.21 -13.50 17.63
CA THR A 115 -3.94 -13.24 18.32
C THR A 115 -2.74 -13.45 17.40
N GLU A 116 -2.75 -14.51 16.59
CA GLU A 116 -1.69 -14.76 15.60
C GLU A 116 -1.68 -13.71 14.50
N LEU A 117 -2.85 -13.33 13.97
CA LEU A 117 -2.97 -12.24 13.00
C LEU A 117 -2.39 -10.94 13.57
N ILE A 118 -2.79 -10.55 14.80
CA ILE A 118 -2.26 -9.35 15.47
C ILE A 118 -0.75 -9.45 15.70
N ALA A 119 -0.23 -10.62 16.07
CA ALA A 119 1.21 -10.81 16.21
C ALA A 119 1.94 -10.65 14.88
N ASN A 120 1.38 -11.15 13.77
CA ASN A 120 1.93 -10.95 12.43
C ASN A 120 1.84 -9.49 11.93
N LEU A 121 1.14 -8.60 12.64
CA LEU A 121 1.10 -7.17 12.37
C LEU A 121 2.15 -6.36 13.16
N SER A 122 3.04 -7.02 13.92
CA SER A 122 4.07 -6.34 14.71
C SER A 122 5.04 -5.51 13.87
N PHE A 123 5.20 -5.83 12.58
CA PHE A 123 6.08 -5.11 11.65
C PHE A 123 5.58 -3.69 11.32
N ILE A 124 4.32 -3.34 11.60
CA ILE A 124 3.74 -2.03 11.22
C ILE A 124 4.56 -0.85 11.76
N GLN A 125 5.12 -0.98 12.97
CA GLN A 125 5.91 0.10 13.55
C GLN A 125 7.24 0.31 12.83
N GLU A 126 7.90 -0.77 12.42
CA GLU A 126 9.13 -0.72 11.63
C GLU A 126 8.84 -0.19 10.22
N MET A 127 7.83 -0.74 9.55
CA MET A 127 7.32 -0.24 8.27
C MET A 127 7.07 1.27 8.32
N ARG A 128 6.42 1.79 9.38
CA ARG A 128 6.19 3.22 9.52
C ARG A 128 7.48 4.02 9.63
N ASN A 129 8.48 3.52 10.34
CA ASN A 129 9.77 4.19 10.48
C ASN A 129 10.50 4.26 9.13
N ASP A 130 10.51 3.16 8.37
CA ASP A 130 11.10 3.10 7.03
C ASP A 130 10.38 4.06 6.06
N MET A 131 9.04 4.03 6.05
CA MET A 131 8.21 4.95 5.27
C MET A 131 8.53 6.42 5.59
N GLN A 132 8.68 6.76 6.87
CA GLN A 132 8.96 8.12 7.31
C GLN A 132 10.36 8.56 6.89
N ALA A 133 11.37 7.70 7.05
CA ALA A 133 12.74 8.00 6.62
C ALA A 133 12.82 8.31 5.11
N GLU A 134 12.10 7.55 4.30
CA GLU A 134 12.00 7.81 2.86
C GLU A 134 11.21 9.07 2.52
N ILE A 135 10.19 9.45 3.31
CA ILE A 135 9.48 10.73 3.11
C ILE A 135 10.39 11.91 3.49
N ASP A 136 11.14 11.79 4.57
CA ASP A 136 12.00 12.85 5.09
C ASP A 136 13.19 13.13 4.16
N CYS A 137 13.71 12.12 3.47
CA CYS A 137 14.80 12.31 2.51
C CYS A 137 14.38 13.05 1.22
N LEU A 138 13.07 13.19 0.98
CA LEU A 138 12.49 13.90 -0.16
C LEU A 138 12.20 15.37 0.16
N ASP A 139 12.72 15.89 1.28
CA ASP A 139 12.58 17.28 1.70
C ASP A 139 13.08 18.27 0.63
N GLU A 140 12.39 19.39 0.50
CA GLU A 140 12.60 20.39 -0.56
C GLU A 140 13.92 21.15 -0.42
N ASP A 141 14.46 21.19 0.79
CA ASP A 141 15.78 21.76 1.08
C ASP A 141 16.89 20.70 1.11
N GLY A 142 16.54 19.44 0.78
CA GLY A 142 17.40 18.27 0.92
C GLY A 142 18.26 17.94 -0.32
N PRO A 143 19.04 16.84 -0.24
CA PRO A 143 19.92 16.38 -1.33
C PRO A 143 19.18 16.06 -2.62
N ILE A 144 17.87 15.80 -2.56
CA ILE A 144 17.02 15.58 -3.74
C ILE A 144 17.20 16.71 -4.76
N MET A 145 17.41 17.96 -4.31
CA MET A 145 17.62 19.15 -5.15
C MET A 145 18.82 19.05 -6.10
N THR A 146 19.73 18.09 -5.89
CA THR A 146 20.87 17.82 -6.78
C THR A 146 20.50 16.99 -8.01
N VAL A 147 19.39 16.24 -7.95
CA VAL A 147 18.82 15.52 -9.11
C VAL A 147 18.09 16.53 -9.99
N SER A 148 18.12 16.43 -11.32
CA SER A 148 17.35 17.34 -12.18
C SER A 148 15.84 17.01 -12.19
N ASP A 149 14.97 17.98 -12.48
CA ASP A 149 13.52 17.73 -12.56
C ASP A 149 13.16 16.72 -13.65
N GLU A 150 13.86 16.75 -14.78
CA GLU A 150 13.62 15.83 -15.89
C GLU A 150 14.07 14.41 -15.56
N ASP A 151 15.22 14.25 -14.90
CA ASP A 151 15.67 12.92 -14.46
C ASP A 151 14.73 12.35 -13.40
N LEU A 152 14.31 13.18 -12.44
CA LEU A 152 13.37 12.75 -11.41
C LEU A 152 12.02 12.33 -12.00
N LYS A 153 11.46 13.08 -12.95
CA LYS A 153 10.23 12.70 -13.67
C LYS A 153 10.37 11.36 -14.38
N ARG A 154 11.53 11.10 -15.00
CA ARG A 154 11.79 9.82 -15.69
C ARG A 154 11.87 8.66 -14.71
N LEU A 155 12.59 8.82 -13.60
CA LEU A 155 12.66 7.78 -12.56
C LEU A 155 11.28 7.48 -11.97
N ILE A 156 10.46 8.51 -11.75
CA ILE A 156 9.07 8.33 -11.29
C ILE A 156 8.25 7.58 -12.35
N ALA A 157 8.33 7.98 -13.61
CA ALA A 157 7.58 7.32 -14.69
C ALA A 157 7.99 5.85 -14.83
N GLU A 158 9.30 5.55 -14.82
CA GLU A 158 9.83 4.19 -14.87
C GLU A 158 9.34 3.33 -13.69
N ASN A 159 9.29 3.90 -12.48
CA ASN A 159 8.75 3.20 -11.30
C ASN A 159 7.23 2.99 -11.40
N LEU A 160 6.48 3.99 -11.87
CA LEU A 160 5.02 3.87 -12.06
C LEU A 160 4.68 2.83 -13.13
N ASP A 161 5.41 2.80 -14.24
CA ASP A 161 5.23 1.82 -15.31
C ASP A 161 5.53 0.40 -14.78
N TRP A 162 6.62 0.25 -14.02
CA TRP A 162 6.93 -1.01 -13.36
C TRP A 162 5.81 -1.42 -12.40
N PHE A 163 5.42 -0.55 -11.46
CA PHE A 163 4.39 -0.86 -10.46
C PHE A 163 3.05 -1.21 -11.11
N ALA A 164 2.62 -0.45 -12.12
CA ALA A 164 1.40 -0.72 -12.86
C ALA A 164 1.45 -2.05 -13.64
N SER A 165 2.63 -2.48 -14.10
CA SER A 165 2.80 -3.78 -14.78
C SER A 165 2.74 -4.98 -13.84
N GLN A 166 2.97 -4.78 -12.54
CA GLN A 166 2.98 -5.86 -11.55
C GLN A 166 1.68 -5.96 -10.76
N ASN A 167 0.86 -4.91 -10.74
CA ASN A 167 -0.31 -4.83 -9.88
C ASN A 167 -1.62 -5.15 -10.61
N ASP A 168 -2.56 -5.77 -9.88
CA ASP A 168 -3.94 -5.86 -10.33
C ASP A 168 -4.61 -4.48 -10.18
N VAL A 169 -4.69 -3.76 -11.30
CA VAL A 169 -5.30 -2.42 -11.36
C VAL A 169 -6.75 -2.41 -10.84
N THR A 170 -7.45 -3.56 -10.94
CA THR A 170 -8.85 -3.69 -10.49
C THR A 170 -8.96 -3.65 -8.97
N PHE A 171 -7.90 -4.01 -8.24
CA PHE A 171 -7.82 -3.84 -6.78
C PHE A 171 -7.14 -2.52 -6.40
N LEU A 172 -5.99 -2.21 -7.03
CA LEU A 172 -5.16 -1.07 -6.65
C LEU A 172 -5.90 0.28 -6.72
N LEU A 173 -6.61 0.54 -7.82
CA LEU A 173 -7.25 1.85 -8.00
C LEU A 173 -8.37 2.08 -6.96
N PRO A 174 -9.35 1.17 -6.78
CA PRO A 174 -10.30 1.29 -5.68
C PRO A 174 -9.66 1.33 -4.31
N TYR A 175 -8.58 0.56 -4.07
CA TYR A 175 -7.87 0.53 -2.80
C TYR A 175 -7.35 1.92 -2.41
N VAL A 176 -6.62 2.58 -3.31
CA VAL A 176 -6.05 3.90 -3.08
C VAL A 176 -7.14 4.92 -2.79
N ILE A 177 -8.24 4.87 -3.56
CA ILE A 177 -9.39 5.76 -3.36
C ILE A 177 -10.02 5.49 -1.99
N ALA A 178 -10.38 4.25 -1.69
CA ALA A 178 -11.08 3.84 -0.47
C ALA A 178 -10.30 4.10 0.83
N HIS A 179 -8.98 4.28 0.76
CA HIS A 179 -8.11 4.56 1.92
C HIS A 179 -7.66 6.02 2.04
N HIS A 180 -7.91 6.82 1.01
CA HIS A 180 -7.60 8.23 0.98
C HIS A 180 -8.76 9.07 1.54
N ASP A 181 -8.46 10.02 2.44
CA ASP A 181 -9.45 10.98 2.93
C ASP A 181 -9.51 12.22 2.02
N PRO A 182 -10.59 12.40 1.25
CA PRO A 182 -10.71 13.52 0.32
C PRO A 182 -10.79 14.89 1.02
N ALA A 183 -11.16 14.93 2.32
CA ALA A 183 -11.29 16.19 3.06
C ALA A 183 -9.95 16.71 3.59
N VAL A 184 -8.94 15.84 3.73
CA VAL A 184 -7.68 16.16 4.42
C VAL A 184 -6.56 16.48 3.43
N THR A 185 -6.79 16.27 2.13
CA THR A 185 -5.73 16.39 1.13
C THR A 185 -6.25 16.96 -0.19
N PRO A 186 -6.27 18.31 -0.33
CA PRO A 186 -6.59 18.96 -1.59
C PRO A 186 -5.58 18.68 -2.70
N SER A 187 -4.36 18.29 -2.33
CA SER A 187 -3.23 18.08 -3.26
C SER A 187 -3.25 16.74 -3.98
N TRP A 188 -4.26 15.88 -3.74
CA TRP A 188 -4.37 14.60 -4.42
C TRP A 188 -4.67 14.83 -5.91
N PRO A 189 -3.97 14.17 -6.85
CA PRO A 189 -4.25 14.35 -8.26
C PRO A 189 -5.70 13.99 -8.59
N PRO A 190 -6.39 14.79 -9.41
CA PRO A 190 -7.70 14.40 -9.90
C PRO A 190 -7.58 13.14 -10.75
N MET A 191 -8.54 12.22 -10.61
CA MET A 191 -8.62 11.08 -11.51
C MET A 191 -9.01 11.52 -12.92
N LYS A 192 -8.39 10.89 -13.92
CA LYS A 192 -8.83 11.06 -15.32
C LYS A 192 -10.25 10.54 -15.49
N SER A 193 -11.00 11.13 -16.41
CA SER A 193 -12.39 10.73 -16.70
C SER A 193 -12.52 9.25 -17.04
N GLU A 194 -11.55 8.68 -17.76
CA GLU A 194 -11.53 7.25 -18.11
C GLU A 194 -11.44 6.37 -16.86
N ALA A 195 -10.56 6.72 -15.92
CA ALA A 195 -10.40 6.01 -14.66
C ALA A 195 -11.67 6.12 -13.81
N THR A 196 -12.28 7.31 -13.75
CA THR A 196 -13.57 7.53 -13.07
C THR A 196 -14.68 6.68 -13.67
N ALA A 197 -14.73 6.55 -15.00
CA ALA A 197 -15.74 5.76 -15.70
C ALA A 197 -15.55 4.25 -15.50
N ALA A 198 -14.31 3.77 -15.41
CA ALA A 198 -14.00 2.36 -15.18
C ALA A 198 -14.14 1.93 -13.71
N LEU A 199 -14.03 2.88 -12.77
CA LEU A 199 -14.00 2.60 -11.33
C LEU A 199 -15.15 1.71 -10.82
N PRO A 200 -16.44 1.91 -11.22
CA PRO A 200 -17.52 1.04 -10.77
C PRO A 200 -17.30 -0.44 -11.09
N GLU A 201 -16.72 -0.75 -12.26
CA GLU A 201 -16.45 -2.14 -12.65
C GLU A 201 -15.30 -2.74 -11.84
N PHE A 202 -14.27 -1.95 -11.53
CA PHE A 202 -13.17 -2.40 -10.67
C PHE A 202 -13.63 -2.65 -9.24
N VAL A 203 -14.46 -1.75 -8.69
CA VAL A 203 -15.06 -1.91 -7.36
C VAL A 203 -15.86 -3.21 -7.27
N LYS A 204 -16.63 -3.55 -8.30
CA LYS A 204 -17.45 -4.76 -8.34
C LYS A 204 -16.64 -6.06 -8.27
N GLN A 205 -15.41 -6.09 -8.79
CA GLN A 205 -14.58 -7.31 -8.78
C GLN A 205 -14.14 -7.73 -7.37
N HIS A 206 -14.09 -6.78 -6.43
CA HIS A 206 -13.69 -7.00 -5.05
C HIS A 206 -14.70 -6.39 -4.07
N GLU A 207 -15.99 -6.41 -4.43
CA GLU A 207 -17.06 -5.66 -3.75
C GLU A 207 -17.08 -5.91 -2.24
N GLU A 208 -16.95 -7.18 -1.84
CA GLU A 208 -16.97 -7.59 -0.44
C GLU A 208 -15.75 -7.10 0.34
N SER A 209 -14.61 -6.84 -0.29
CA SER A 209 -13.41 -6.35 0.38
C SER A 209 -13.53 -4.88 0.81
N TRP A 210 -14.34 -4.09 0.11
CA TRP A 210 -14.43 -2.65 0.38
C TRP A 210 -15.13 -2.32 1.69
N GLN A 211 -15.86 -3.27 2.28
CA GLN A 211 -16.46 -3.09 3.61
C GLN A 211 -15.42 -2.89 4.73
N PHE A 212 -14.15 -3.26 4.50
CA PHE A 212 -13.06 -3.09 5.46
C PHE A 212 -12.26 -1.80 5.26
N ALA A 213 -12.55 -1.06 4.19
CA ALA A 213 -11.91 0.22 3.91
C ALA A 213 -12.60 1.36 4.68
N PRO A 214 -11.87 2.43 5.05
CA PRO A 214 -12.44 3.55 5.81
C PRO A 214 -13.45 4.39 5.02
N TYR A 215 -13.41 4.34 3.67
CA TYR A 215 -14.36 5.05 2.81
C TYR A 215 -14.84 4.15 1.68
N HIS A 216 -16.09 4.31 1.27
CA HIS A 216 -16.60 3.62 0.09
C HIS A 216 -15.92 4.15 -1.18
N PRO A 217 -15.40 3.31 -2.09
CA PRO A 217 -14.61 3.76 -3.23
C PRO A 217 -15.39 4.64 -4.21
N LEU A 218 -16.70 4.41 -4.38
CA LEU A 218 -17.56 5.21 -5.27
C LEU A 218 -18.14 6.48 -4.62
N THR A 219 -18.86 6.34 -3.51
CA THR A 219 -19.56 7.46 -2.86
C THR A 219 -18.62 8.34 -2.02
N ARG A 220 -17.43 7.84 -1.67
CA ARG A 220 -16.46 8.49 -0.76
C ARG A 220 -16.98 8.68 0.67
N GLU A 221 -18.14 8.10 0.99
CA GLU A 221 -18.71 8.16 2.32
C GLU A 221 -17.87 7.36 3.30
N LYS A 222 -17.69 7.91 4.51
CA LYS A 222 -16.96 7.23 5.58
C LYS A 222 -17.73 5.98 5.99
N GLN A 223 -17.05 4.85 5.99
CA GLN A 223 -17.61 3.58 6.45
C GLN A 223 -17.27 3.39 7.91
N THR A 224 -18.29 3.18 8.72
CA THR A 224 -18.13 2.62 10.06
C THR A 224 -18.44 1.14 9.93
N TRP A 225 -17.43 0.31 10.18
CA TRP A 225 -17.64 -1.13 10.23
C TRP A 225 -18.70 -1.40 11.32
N SER A 226 -19.86 -1.89 10.90
CA SER A 226 -20.99 -2.20 11.78
C SER A 226 -20.97 -3.72 11.93
N SER A 227 -20.67 -4.16 13.16
CA SER A 227 -20.78 -5.56 13.59
C SER A 227 -22.17 -6.13 13.36
#